data_AF-A0A136J9W4-F1
#
_entry.id   AF-A0A136J9W4-F1
#
_cell.length_a   1.000
_cell.length_b   1.000
_cell.length_c   1.000
_cell.angle_alpha   90.00
_cell.angle_beta   90.00
_cell.angle_gamma   90.00
#
_symmetry.space_group_name_H-M   'P 1'
#
loop_
_entity.id
_entity.type
_entity.pdbx_description
1 polymer ?
#
loop_
_entity_poly.entity_id
_entity_poly.type
_entity_poly.pdbx_seq_one_letter_code
_entity_poly.pdbx_strand_id
1 'polypeptide(L)'
;MCVSVTTFRVTDPDPNAVDNGNVLGLRFEVMSHARFLKPYFVMLNRPYTRNKALRVHRHTIPASIPLSGLAARYLPAPKRGNEDEQRDEGRDAKGQQDLPRFVRTLRRELVRFHNRTAVIGDLRDVTITKRDPNTSMVPEADDAAVASIQAADAEAKQVSIEWTDGRAGRLVMNDDGEIVKMVVQAEQGRDRRTVRGFLGGATRVEE
;
A
#
# COMPACT_ATOMS: atom_id res chain seq x y z
N MET A 1 -4.53 -10.26 18.84
CA MET A 1 -4.63 -8.89 18.29
C MET A 1 -3.35 -8.57 17.54
N CYS A 2 -3.40 -7.75 16.49
CA CYS A 2 -2.21 -7.32 15.76
C CYS A 2 -1.73 -5.99 16.37
N VAL A 3 -0.43 -5.84 16.63
CA VAL A 3 0.13 -4.57 17.10
C VAL A 3 -0.20 -3.48 16.07
N SER A 4 -0.58 -2.27 16.52
CA SER A 4 -1.00 -1.12 15.69
C SER A 4 -2.41 -1.17 15.06
N VAL A 5 -3.29 -2.08 15.50
CA VAL A 5 -4.72 -2.05 15.16
C VAL A 5 -5.60 -2.12 16.39
N THR A 6 -6.55 -1.19 16.51
CA THR A 6 -7.49 -1.09 17.65
C THR A 6 -8.93 -1.17 17.16
N THR A 7 -9.76 -1.95 17.87
CA THR A 7 -11.21 -2.02 17.62
C THR A 7 -11.95 -1.08 18.57
N PHE A 8 -12.98 -0.39 18.09
CA PHE A 8 -13.85 0.45 18.92
C PHE A 8 -15.29 0.34 18.43
N ARG A 9 -16.26 0.65 19.29
CA ARG A 9 -17.68 0.70 18.92
C ARG A 9 -18.06 2.14 18.62
N VAL A 10 -18.83 2.33 17.56
CA VAL A 10 -19.39 3.63 17.16
C VAL A 10 -20.90 3.45 17.08
N THR A 11 -21.62 4.43 17.60
CA THR A 11 -23.07 4.55 17.42
C THR A 11 -23.31 5.71 16.48
N ASP A 12 -23.83 5.43 15.28
CA ASP A 12 -24.29 6.46 14.35
C ASP A 12 -25.60 7.08 14.90
N PRO A 13 -25.63 8.41 15.16
CA PRO A 13 -26.80 9.07 15.72
C PRO A 13 -27.96 9.25 14.74
N ASP A 14 -27.76 8.96 13.43
CA ASP A 14 -28.83 9.07 12.44
C ASP A 14 -29.96 8.05 12.75
N PRO A 15 -31.24 8.50 12.87
CA PRO A 15 -32.37 7.59 13.05
C PRO A 15 -32.54 6.57 11.90
N ASN A 16 -31.97 6.85 10.71
CA ASN A 16 -31.95 5.94 9.56
C ASN A 16 -30.62 5.19 9.41
N ALA A 17 -29.79 5.16 10.45
CA ALA A 17 -28.48 4.53 10.39
C ALA A 17 -28.57 3.01 10.11
N VAL A 18 -27.59 2.52 9.38
CA VAL A 18 -27.43 1.08 9.13
C VAL A 18 -27.20 0.33 10.46
N ASP A 19 -27.72 -0.90 10.55
CA ASP A 19 -27.52 -1.79 11.72
C ASP A 19 -27.96 -1.16 13.06
N ASN A 20 -29.06 -0.38 13.04
CA ASN A 20 -29.58 0.37 14.19
C ASN A 20 -28.50 1.29 14.82
N GLY A 21 -27.66 1.88 13.98
CA GLY A 21 -26.54 2.72 14.40
C GLY A 21 -25.32 1.96 14.90
N ASN A 22 -25.36 0.62 15.02
CA ASN A 22 -24.24 -0.16 15.53
C ASN A 22 -23.15 -0.32 14.47
N VAL A 23 -22.00 0.30 14.71
CA VAL A 23 -20.86 0.23 13.80
C VAL A 23 -19.61 -0.23 14.56
N LEU A 24 -18.93 -1.23 14.01
CA LEU A 24 -17.63 -1.68 14.50
C LEU A 24 -16.53 -0.89 13.79
N GLY A 25 -15.84 -0.04 14.53
CA GLY A 25 -14.69 0.71 14.05
C GLY A 25 -13.39 -0.06 14.20
N LEU A 26 -12.55 0.01 13.17
CA LEU A 26 -11.17 -0.44 13.17
C LEU A 26 -10.27 0.77 12.94
N ARG A 27 -9.34 1.01 13.87
CA ARG A 27 -8.29 2.04 13.76
C ARG A 27 -6.97 1.37 13.41
N PHE A 28 -6.38 1.75 12.30
CA PHE A 28 -5.06 1.30 11.84
C PHE A 28 -4.05 2.42 12.04
N GLU A 29 -3.00 2.12 12.77
CA GLU A 29 -1.86 3.01 12.98
C GLU A 29 -0.66 2.46 12.22
N VAL A 30 -0.04 3.34 11.44
CA VAL A 30 1.20 3.05 10.72
C VAL A 30 2.26 4.02 11.22
N MET A 31 3.42 3.48 11.57
CA MET A 31 4.59 4.27 11.93
C MET A 31 5.50 4.38 10.71
N SER A 32 6.01 5.58 10.46
CA SER A 32 6.99 5.87 9.42
C SER A 32 7.91 6.98 9.94
N HIS A 33 9.22 6.91 9.68
CA HIS A 33 10.21 7.89 10.16
C HIS A 33 10.09 8.20 11.67
N ALA A 34 9.96 7.17 12.49
CA ALA A 34 9.79 7.25 13.95
C ALA A 34 8.56 8.04 14.44
N ARG A 35 7.57 8.29 13.57
CA ARG A 35 6.31 8.97 13.94
C ARG A 35 5.10 8.17 13.50
N PHE A 36 4.01 8.29 14.24
CA PHE A 36 2.72 7.75 13.82
C PHE A 36 2.09 8.66 12.77
N LEU A 37 1.71 8.08 11.64
CA LEU A 37 0.93 8.76 10.61
C LEU A 37 -0.51 8.95 11.07
N LYS A 38 -1.26 9.80 10.35
CA LYS A 38 -2.70 9.95 10.56
C LYS A 38 -3.36 8.56 10.48
N PRO A 39 -4.14 8.14 11.48
CA PRO A 39 -4.71 6.80 11.51
C PRO A 39 -5.73 6.61 10.41
N TYR A 40 -5.82 5.37 9.92
CA TYR A 40 -6.86 4.96 8.99
C TYR A 40 -8.00 4.29 9.74
N PHE A 41 -9.21 4.53 9.25
CA PHE A 41 -10.41 3.97 9.83
C PHE A 41 -11.12 3.07 8.82
N VAL A 42 -11.62 1.94 9.31
CA VAL A 42 -12.57 1.09 8.58
C VAL A 42 -13.75 0.84 9.50
N MET A 43 -14.92 1.23 9.03
CA MET A 43 -16.19 1.07 9.71
C MET A 43 -16.90 -0.14 9.13
N LEU A 44 -17.27 -1.10 9.99
CA LEU A 44 -17.96 -2.32 9.61
C LEU A 44 -19.38 -2.29 10.19
N ASN A 45 -20.37 -2.74 9.42
CA ASN A 45 -21.74 -2.93 9.86
C ASN A 45 -22.21 -4.37 9.64
N ARG A 46 -23.36 -4.75 10.18
CA ARG A 46 -24.02 -6.04 9.91
C ARG A 46 -25.31 -5.81 9.12
N PRO A 47 -25.24 -5.77 7.78
CA PRO A 47 -26.41 -5.50 6.96
C PRO A 47 -27.33 -6.72 6.80
N TYR A 48 -26.95 -7.88 7.30
CA TYR A 48 -27.67 -9.14 7.09
C TYR A 48 -28.55 -9.46 8.31
N THR A 49 -29.87 -9.45 8.12
CA THR A 49 -30.83 -9.64 9.22
C THR A 49 -30.73 -11.02 9.90
N ARG A 50 -30.38 -12.06 9.14
CA ARG A 50 -30.31 -13.45 9.62
C ARG A 50 -28.88 -13.92 9.96
N ASN A 51 -27.85 -13.09 9.74
CA ASN A 51 -26.45 -13.48 9.96
C ASN A 51 -25.63 -12.31 10.52
N LYS A 52 -24.78 -12.56 11.51
CA LYS A 52 -23.86 -11.58 12.10
C LYS A 52 -22.65 -11.22 11.20
N ALA A 53 -22.71 -11.59 9.91
CA ALA A 53 -21.70 -11.27 8.92
C ALA A 53 -21.48 -9.75 8.80
N LEU A 54 -20.21 -9.36 8.76
CA LEU A 54 -19.75 -7.98 8.66
C LEU A 54 -19.61 -7.55 7.20
N ARG A 55 -19.81 -6.26 6.95
CA ARG A 55 -19.52 -5.62 5.66
C ARG A 55 -18.83 -4.28 5.91
N VAL A 56 -17.92 -3.90 5.00
CA VAL A 56 -17.34 -2.56 5.00
C VAL A 56 -18.43 -1.54 4.69
N HIS A 57 -18.61 -0.57 5.58
CA HIS A 57 -19.55 0.53 5.45
C HIS A 57 -18.87 1.82 4.97
N ARG A 58 -17.81 2.26 5.66
CA ARG A 58 -17.02 3.46 5.34
C ARG A 58 -15.55 3.23 5.67
N HIS A 59 -14.65 3.95 5.00
CA HIS A 59 -13.23 3.89 5.32
C HIS A 59 -12.48 5.15 4.89
N THR A 60 -11.27 5.31 5.42
CA THR A 60 -10.32 6.36 4.99
C THR A 60 -9.10 5.79 4.25
N ILE A 61 -9.10 4.49 3.94
CA ILE A 61 -8.03 3.79 3.22
C ILE A 61 -7.79 4.42 1.83
N PRO A 62 -6.53 4.68 1.42
CA PRO A 62 -6.20 5.18 0.09
C PRO A 62 -6.72 4.28 -1.03
N ALA A 63 -7.11 4.87 -2.16
CA ALA A 63 -7.64 4.12 -3.31
C ALA A 63 -6.64 3.14 -3.94
N SER A 64 -5.33 3.37 -3.73
CA SER A 64 -4.24 2.47 -4.15
C SER A 64 -4.21 1.13 -3.42
N ILE A 65 -4.98 0.99 -2.32
CA ILE A 65 -5.08 -0.27 -1.57
C ILE A 65 -6.40 -0.96 -1.94
N PRO A 66 -6.37 -2.24 -2.37
CA PRO A 66 -7.54 -2.94 -2.90
C PRO A 66 -8.49 -3.44 -1.80
N LEU A 67 -9.05 -2.51 -1.02
CA LEU A 67 -9.90 -2.81 0.13
C LEU A 67 -11.11 -3.69 -0.24
N SER A 68 -11.78 -3.39 -1.36
CA SER A 68 -12.94 -4.15 -1.83
C SER A 68 -12.59 -5.61 -2.13
N GLY A 69 -11.42 -5.86 -2.74
CA GLY A 69 -10.93 -7.21 -3.02
C GLY A 69 -10.58 -7.97 -1.74
N LEU A 70 -9.95 -7.29 -0.77
CA LEU A 70 -9.69 -7.85 0.56
C LEU A 70 -11.00 -8.18 1.30
N ALA A 71 -11.98 -7.29 1.25
CA ALA A 71 -13.28 -7.52 1.86
C ALA A 71 -14.03 -8.68 1.18
N ALA A 72 -14.04 -8.77 -0.15
CA ALA A 72 -14.66 -9.89 -0.85
C ALA A 72 -14.03 -11.23 -0.50
N ARG A 73 -12.69 -11.27 -0.31
CA ARG A 73 -11.94 -12.47 0.02
C ARG A 73 -12.12 -12.94 1.47
N TYR A 74 -12.12 -12.01 2.42
CA TYR A 74 -12.06 -12.33 3.85
C TYR A 74 -13.35 -12.02 4.61
N LEU A 75 -14.20 -11.16 4.07
CA LEU A 75 -15.53 -10.81 4.59
C LEU A 75 -16.62 -11.09 3.54
N PRO A 76 -16.69 -12.31 2.95
CA PRO A 76 -17.68 -12.62 1.93
C PRO A 76 -19.11 -12.44 2.46
N ALA A 77 -20.02 -12.06 1.57
CA ALA A 77 -21.44 -12.05 1.87
C ALA A 77 -21.93 -13.49 2.14
N PRO A 78 -22.89 -13.69 3.07
CA PRO A 78 -23.50 -14.99 3.27
C PRO A 78 -24.23 -15.43 2.00
N LYS A 79 -24.13 -16.72 1.65
CA LYS A 79 -24.88 -17.30 0.53
C LYS A 79 -26.38 -17.18 0.81
N ARG A 80 -27.17 -16.83 -0.21
CA ARG A 80 -28.64 -16.83 -0.14
C ARG A 80 -29.14 -18.26 -0.46
N GLY A 81 -29.68 -18.96 0.53
CA GLY A 81 -30.27 -20.33 0.45
C GLY A 81 -29.39 -21.38 1.15
N ASN A 82 -29.87 -22.25 2.06
CA ASN A 82 -31.19 -22.84 2.25
C ASN A 82 -31.75 -22.68 3.68
N GLU A 83 -33.07 -22.85 3.78
CA GLU A 83 -33.90 -22.54 4.95
C GLU A 83 -33.89 -23.61 6.06
N ASP A 84 -33.21 -24.75 5.93
CA ASP A 84 -33.28 -25.83 6.93
C ASP A 84 -32.00 -26.66 6.99
N GLU A 85 -30.90 -26.11 7.50
CA GLU A 85 -29.79 -26.95 7.97
C GLU A 85 -29.38 -26.54 9.39
N GLN A 86 -30.11 -27.13 10.35
CA GLN A 86 -29.51 -27.50 11.62
C GLN A 86 -28.33 -28.45 11.35
N ARG A 87 -27.19 -28.14 12.00
CA ARG A 87 -25.97 -28.95 12.18
C ARG A 87 -24.94 -28.83 11.04
N ASP A 88 -23.72 -28.41 11.38
CA ASP A 88 -22.56 -29.33 11.44
C ASP A 88 -21.33 -28.56 11.97
N GLU A 89 -20.95 -28.79 13.22
CA GLU A 89 -19.67 -28.37 13.80
C GLU A 89 -18.55 -29.24 13.21
N GLY A 90 -18.15 -29.02 11.95
CA GLY A 90 -17.09 -29.87 11.40
C GLY A 90 -16.70 -29.79 9.93
N ARG A 91 -17.23 -28.89 9.10
CA ARG A 91 -16.87 -28.84 7.66
C ARG A 91 -16.29 -27.51 7.21
N ASP A 92 -15.11 -27.60 6.59
CA ASP A 92 -14.29 -26.52 6.03
C ASP A 92 -15.11 -25.42 5.34
N ALA A 93 -15.12 -24.26 6.00
CA ALA A 93 -16.03 -23.17 5.72
C ALA A 93 -15.60 -22.34 4.50
N LYS A 94 -15.90 -22.82 3.29
CA LYS A 94 -15.95 -21.99 2.07
C LYS A 94 -17.11 -20.98 2.15
N GLY A 95 -16.96 -19.99 3.02
CA GLY A 95 -17.96 -18.94 3.29
C GLY A 95 -17.89 -18.31 4.68
N GLN A 96 -17.02 -18.78 5.59
CA GLN A 96 -16.86 -18.14 6.90
C GLN A 96 -15.98 -16.90 6.77
N GLN A 97 -16.44 -15.81 7.37
CA GLN A 97 -15.67 -14.58 7.44
C GLN A 97 -14.48 -14.74 8.38
N ASP A 98 -13.34 -14.20 7.98
CA ASP A 98 -12.12 -14.16 8.76
C ASP A 98 -11.69 -12.70 8.95
N LEU A 99 -12.34 -12.05 9.93
CA LEU A 99 -12.01 -10.69 10.32
C LEU A 99 -10.54 -10.54 10.76
N PRO A 100 -9.94 -11.43 11.57
CA PRO A 100 -8.53 -11.35 11.90
C PRO A 100 -7.60 -11.34 10.67
N ARG A 101 -7.86 -12.17 9.66
CA ARG A 101 -7.06 -12.21 8.44
C ARG A 101 -7.31 -11.03 7.52
N PHE A 102 -8.54 -10.53 7.44
CA PHE A 102 -8.84 -9.25 6.81
C PHE A 102 -8.00 -8.12 7.41
N VAL A 103 -8.04 -7.98 8.74
CA VAL A 103 -7.32 -6.92 9.48
C VAL A 103 -5.81 -7.04 9.28
N ARG A 104 -5.24 -8.23 9.42
CA ARG A 104 -3.79 -8.46 9.24
C ARG A 104 -3.35 -8.14 7.81
N THR A 105 -4.14 -8.56 6.82
CA THR A 105 -3.79 -8.33 5.41
C THR A 105 -3.89 -6.84 5.07
N LEU A 106 -4.97 -6.17 5.50
CA LEU A 106 -5.12 -4.74 5.26
C LEU A 106 -4.02 -3.91 5.93
N ARG A 107 -3.65 -4.25 7.18
CA ARG A 107 -2.51 -3.63 7.87
C ARG A 107 -1.23 -3.80 7.06
N ARG A 108 -0.96 -5.01 6.55
CA ARG A 108 0.23 -5.28 5.73
C ARG A 108 0.27 -4.40 4.48
N GLU A 109 -0.86 -4.26 3.79
CA GLU A 109 -0.95 -3.40 2.59
C GLU A 109 -0.71 -1.91 2.92
N LEU A 110 -1.27 -1.41 4.03
CA LEU A 110 -1.02 -0.04 4.50
C LEU A 110 0.46 0.20 4.80
N VAL A 111 1.10 -0.72 5.53
CA VAL A 111 2.53 -0.62 5.85
C VAL A 111 3.38 -0.63 4.58
N ARG A 112 3.11 -1.57 3.65
CA ARG A 112 3.82 -1.66 2.37
C ARG A 112 3.71 -0.38 1.55
N PHE A 113 2.51 0.20 1.46
CA PHE A 113 2.29 1.46 0.78
C PHE A 113 3.15 2.60 1.36
N HIS A 114 3.16 2.74 2.68
CA HIS A 114 3.95 3.78 3.34
C HIS A 114 5.45 3.55 3.28
N ASN A 115 5.91 2.29 3.34
CA ASN A 115 7.32 1.97 3.14
C ASN A 115 7.79 2.40 1.74
N ARG A 116 7.01 2.09 0.69
CA ARG A 116 7.35 2.52 -0.68
C ARG A 116 7.39 4.04 -0.82
N THR A 117 6.40 4.73 -0.25
CA THR A 117 6.36 6.21 -0.29
C THR A 117 7.52 6.82 0.49
N ALA A 118 7.90 6.23 1.62
CA ALA A 118 9.05 6.65 2.42
C ALA A 118 10.36 6.53 1.63
N VAL A 119 10.63 5.36 1.06
CA VAL A 119 11.86 5.12 0.28
C VAL A 119 11.95 6.08 -0.92
N ILE A 120 10.86 6.35 -1.64
CA ILE A 120 10.87 7.34 -2.72
C ILE A 120 11.19 8.75 -2.19
N GLY A 121 10.69 9.10 -1.01
CA GLY A 121 11.03 10.34 -0.30
C GLY A 121 12.52 10.42 0.03
N ASP A 122 13.07 9.36 0.64
CA ASP A 122 14.49 9.28 1.00
C ASP A 122 15.39 9.41 -0.23
N LEU A 123 15.06 8.72 -1.33
CA LEU A 123 15.79 8.84 -2.60
C LEU A 123 15.77 10.27 -3.14
N ARG A 124 14.62 10.95 -3.05
CA ARG A 124 14.50 12.35 -3.46
C ARG A 124 15.37 13.26 -2.60
N ASP A 125 15.38 13.07 -1.29
CA ASP A 125 16.19 13.87 -0.36
C ASP A 125 17.69 13.67 -0.59
N VAL A 126 18.13 12.44 -0.90
CA VAL A 126 19.52 12.14 -1.29
C VAL A 126 19.90 12.84 -2.60
N THR A 127 19.01 12.90 -3.60
CA THR A 127 19.31 13.63 -4.84
C THR A 127 19.41 15.14 -4.65
N ILE A 128 18.63 15.71 -3.74
CA ILE A 128 18.69 17.15 -3.42
C ILE A 128 20.00 17.47 -2.68
N THR A 129 20.40 16.63 -1.71
CA THR A 129 21.61 16.84 -0.91
C THR A 129 22.91 16.63 -1.70
N LYS A 130 22.96 15.68 -2.65
CA LYS A 130 24.10 15.52 -3.57
C LYS A 130 24.29 16.70 -4.55
N ARG A 131 23.33 17.62 -4.62
CA ARG A 131 23.39 18.81 -5.48
C ARG A 131 24.18 19.97 -4.85
N ASP A 132 24.77 19.77 -3.68
CA ASP A 132 25.58 20.77 -2.97
C ASP A 132 26.89 21.07 -3.75
N PRO A 133 27.10 22.32 -4.23
CA PRO A 133 28.19 22.67 -5.15
C PRO A 133 29.61 22.56 -4.57
N ASN A 134 29.76 22.23 -3.28
CA ASN A 134 31.06 22.16 -2.62
C ASN A 134 31.71 20.76 -2.63
N THR A 135 31.04 19.73 -3.18
CA THR A 135 31.64 18.40 -3.39
C THR A 135 32.31 18.35 -4.76
N SER A 136 33.57 18.78 -4.81
CA SER A 136 34.45 18.69 -5.99
C SER A 136 34.91 17.25 -6.22
N MET A 137 34.03 16.40 -6.76
CA MET A 137 34.46 15.20 -7.49
C MET A 137 34.07 15.41 -8.95
N VAL A 138 35.07 15.39 -9.82
CA VAL A 138 34.89 15.48 -11.27
C VAL A 138 34.06 14.27 -11.69
N PRO A 139 32.81 14.44 -12.17
CA PRO A 139 32.03 13.31 -12.65
C PRO A 139 32.72 12.76 -13.89
N GLU A 140 32.92 11.44 -13.97
CA GLU A 140 33.30 10.83 -15.25
C GLU A 140 32.21 11.12 -16.28
N ALA A 141 32.55 11.17 -17.57
CA ALA A 141 31.66 11.61 -18.65
C ALA A 141 30.35 10.79 -18.78
N ASP A 142 30.23 9.65 -18.10
CA ASP A 142 29.01 8.83 -18.03
C ASP A 142 28.11 9.10 -16.79
N ASP A 143 28.63 9.83 -15.79
CA ASP A 143 27.94 10.14 -14.52
C ASP A 143 27.14 11.44 -14.62
N ALA A 144 26.11 11.47 -15.47
CA ALA A 144 25.14 12.55 -15.37
C ALA A 144 24.46 12.50 -14.00
N ALA A 145 24.37 13.66 -13.35
CA ALA A 145 23.68 13.76 -12.07
C ALA A 145 22.19 13.49 -12.26
N VAL A 146 21.57 12.85 -11.26
CA VAL A 146 20.11 12.70 -11.22
C VAL A 146 19.49 14.07 -10.96
N ALA A 147 18.64 14.52 -11.88
CA ALA A 147 17.93 15.78 -11.79
C ALA A 147 16.67 15.70 -10.93
N SER A 148 15.92 14.59 -11.01
CA SER A 148 14.67 14.40 -10.28
C SER A 148 14.35 12.91 -10.03
N ILE A 149 13.68 12.63 -8.89
CA ILE A 149 13.09 11.33 -8.54
C ILE A 149 11.67 11.57 -8.04
N GLN A 150 10.68 10.89 -8.62
CA GLN A 150 9.26 11.04 -8.27
C GLN A 150 8.48 9.73 -8.40
N ALA A 151 7.41 9.58 -7.61
CA ALA A 151 6.45 8.51 -7.83
C ALA A 151 5.70 8.74 -9.15
N ALA A 152 5.65 7.71 -9.99
CA ALA A 152 5.03 7.76 -11.32
C ALA A 152 3.60 7.19 -11.34
N ASP A 153 3.11 6.74 -10.19
CA ASP A 153 1.78 6.17 -9.97
C ASP A 153 1.32 6.37 -8.51
N ALA A 154 0.01 6.24 -8.28
CA ALA A 154 -0.58 6.42 -6.95
C ALA A 154 -0.29 5.26 -5.97
N GLU A 155 0.14 4.09 -6.44
CA GLU A 155 0.51 2.95 -5.58
C GLU A 155 1.98 2.98 -5.15
N ALA A 156 2.75 3.95 -5.67
CA ALA A 156 4.19 4.08 -5.48
C ALA A 156 4.96 2.82 -5.91
N LYS A 157 4.50 2.13 -6.95
CA LYS A 157 5.18 0.95 -7.51
C LYS A 157 6.13 1.31 -8.65
N GLN A 158 6.01 2.51 -9.17
CA GLN A 158 6.77 2.99 -10.31
C GLN A 158 7.43 4.32 -9.92
N VAL A 159 8.72 4.43 -10.18
CA VAL A 159 9.52 5.62 -9.90
C VAL A 159 10.00 6.19 -11.23
N SER A 160 9.72 7.47 -11.44
CA SER A 160 10.28 8.26 -12.54
C SER A 160 11.60 8.87 -12.09
N ILE A 161 12.63 8.72 -12.90
CA ILE A 161 13.97 9.26 -12.65
C ILE A 161 14.36 10.06 -13.89
N GLU A 162 14.85 11.28 -13.70
CA GLU A 162 15.34 12.12 -14.78
C GLU A 162 16.79 12.50 -14.48
N TRP A 163 17.64 12.49 -15.50
CA TRP A 163 19.04 12.90 -15.41
C TRP A 163 19.22 14.27 -16.04
N THR A 164 20.28 14.98 -15.64
CA THR A 164 20.58 16.34 -16.13
C THR A 164 20.92 16.41 -17.62
N ASP A 165 21.30 15.29 -18.22
CA ASP A 165 21.63 15.18 -19.65
C ASP A 165 20.43 14.79 -20.52
N GLY A 166 19.22 14.75 -19.95
CA GLY A 166 17.99 14.44 -20.66
C GLY A 166 17.65 12.95 -20.73
N ARG A 167 18.47 12.05 -20.15
CA ARG A 167 18.03 10.66 -19.96
C ARG A 167 16.82 10.61 -19.03
N ALA A 168 15.87 9.73 -19.34
CA ALA A 168 14.68 9.49 -18.52
C ALA A 168 14.54 8.00 -18.23
N GLY A 169 14.17 7.66 -17.01
CA GLY A 169 14.13 6.30 -16.52
C GLY A 169 12.87 6.00 -15.74
N ARG A 170 12.45 4.73 -15.83
CA ARG A 170 11.34 4.19 -15.07
C ARG A 170 11.78 2.94 -14.35
N LEU A 171 11.72 2.96 -13.03
CA LEU A 171 11.93 1.82 -12.15
C LEU A 171 10.57 1.29 -11.71
N VAL A 172 10.41 -0.02 -11.72
CA VAL A 172 9.23 -0.74 -11.25
C VAL A 172 9.65 -1.62 -10.09
N MET A 173 8.94 -1.51 -8.97
CA MET A 173 9.14 -2.32 -7.77
C MET A 173 7.89 -3.12 -7.44
N ASN A 174 8.06 -4.20 -6.68
CA ASN A 174 6.94 -4.98 -6.15
C ASN A 174 6.46 -4.47 -4.78
N ASP A 175 5.51 -5.19 -4.19
CA ASP A 175 4.91 -4.80 -2.91
C ASP A 175 5.88 -4.82 -1.72
N ASP A 176 6.99 -5.56 -1.83
CA ASP A 176 8.02 -5.70 -0.80
C ASP A 176 9.26 -4.80 -1.07
N GLY A 177 9.18 -3.95 -2.10
CA GLY A 177 10.23 -2.99 -2.47
C GLY A 177 11.38 -3.59 -3.27
N GLU A 178 11.23 -4.82 -3.79
CA GLU A 178 12.20 -5.42 -4.70
C GLU A 178 12.08 -4.78 -6.09
N ILE A 179 13.22 -4.53 -6.73
CA ILE A 179 13.30 -3.96 -8.06
C ILE A 179 12.97 -5.05 -9.07
N VAL A 180 11.82 -4.91 -9.73
CA VAL A 180 11.35 -5.86 -10.75
C VAL A 180 11.95 -5.52 -12.11
N LYS A 181 12.02 -4.23 -12.43
CA LYS A 181 12.46 -3.77 -13.75
C LYS A 181 12.93 -2.34 -13.70
N MET A 182 13.98 -2.03 -14.46
CA MET A 182 14.36 -0.66 -14.78
C MET A 182 14.59 -0.51 -16.28
N VAL A 183 14.15 0.64 -16.81
CA VAL A 183 14.38 1.05 -18.19
C VAL A 183 14.85 2.49 -18.17
N VAL A 184 15.93 2.79 -18.89
CA VAL A 184 16.38 4.16 -19.18
C VAL A 184 16.32 4.37 -20.68
N GLN A 185 15.80 5.52 -21.10
CA GLN A 185 15.78 6.01 -22.47
C GLN A 185 16.70 7.22 -22.57
N ALA A 186 17.59 7.17 -23.56
CA ALA A 186 18.42 8.26 -24.03
C ALA A 186 18.01 8.66 -25.46
N GLU A 187 18.64 9.69 -26.01
CA GLU A 187 18.36 10.17 -27.38
C GLU A 187 18.52 9.08 -28.44
N GLN A 188 19.49 8.17 -28.27
CA GLN A 188 19.75 7.04 -29.18
C GLN A 188 18.97 5.76 -28.82
N GLY A 189 17.97 5.86 -27.93
CA GLY A 189 17.11 4.74 -27.54
C GLY A 189 17.44 4.17 -26.16
N ARG A 190 17.22 2.86 -25.97
CA ARG A 190 17.29 2.25 -24.63
C ARG A 190 18.74 2.12 -24.15
N ASP A 191 19.03 2.78 -23.04
CA ASP A 191 20.36 2.78 -22.44
C ASP A 191 20.47 1.75 -21.32
N ARG A 192 21.15 0.63 -21.61
CA ARG A 192 21.39 -0.45 -20.64
C ARG A 192 22.60 -0.20 -19.75
N ARG A 193 23.54 0.65 -20.17
CA ARG A 193 24.76 0.95 -19.41
C ARG A 193 24.38 1.75 -18.17
N THR A 194 23.53 2.77 -18.36
CA THR A 194 22.98 3.58 -17.27
C THR A 194 22.16 2.75 -16.28
N VAL A 195 21.36 1.80 -16.76
CA VAL A 195 20.64 0.88 -15.87
C VAL A 195 21.60 0.07 -15.00
N ARG A 196 22.65 -0.51 -15.58
CA ARG A 196 23.61 -1.33 -14.83
C ARG A 196 24.43 -0.51 -13.84
N GLY A 197 24.84 0.70 -14.23
CA GLY A 197 25.56 1.62 -13.35
C GLY A 197 24.69 2.13 -12.21
N PHE A 198 23.46 2.56 -12.52
CA PHE A 198 22.53 3.10 -11.52
C PHE A 198 22.09 2.06 -10.50
N LEU A 199 21.75 0.83 -10.94
CA LEU A 199 21.34 -0.21 -10.01
C LEU A 199 22.52 -0.76 -9.22
N GLY A 200 23.74 -0.81 -9.76
CA GLY A 200 24.92 -1.26 -9.02
C GLY A 200 24.85 -2.70 -8.46
N GLY A 201 23.84 -3.48 -8.84
CA GLY A 201 23.54 -4.80 -8.25
C GLY A 201 22.43 -4.79 -7.18
N ALA A 202 21.89 -3.62 -6.84
CA ALA A 202 20.76 -3.46 -5.94
C ALA A 202 19.57 -4.31 -6.39
N THR A 203 19.02 -5.05 -5.43
CA THR A 203 17.84 -5.89 -5.62
C THR A 203 16.61 -5.25 -5.01
N ARG A 204 16.79 -4.29 -4.09
CA ARG A 204 15.74 -3.55 -3.41
C ARG A 204 15.94 -2.05 -3.58
N VAL A 205 14.85 -1.29 -3.54
CA VAL A 205 14.87 0.16 -3.83
C VAL A 205 15.57 0.98 -2.73
N GLU A 206 15.70 0.41 -1.53
CA GLU A 206 16.36 1.00 -0.36
C GLU A 206 17.89 0.78 -0.31
N GLU A 207 18.44 -0.03 -1.23
CA GLU A 207 19.89 -0.29 -1.38
C GLU A 207 20.54 0.74 -2.32
#